data_AF-A0A4Q5VGC7-F1
#
_entry.id   AF-A0A4Q5VGC7-F1
#
_cell.length_a   1.000
_cell.length_b   1.000
_cell.length_c   1.000
_cell.angle_alpha   90.00
_cell.angle_beta   90.00
_cell.angle_gamma   90.00
#
_symmetry.space_group_name_H-M   'P 1'
#
loop_
_entity.id
_entity.type
_entity.pdbx_description
1 polymer ?
#
loop_
_entity_poly.entity_id
_entity_poly.type
_entity_poly.pdbx_seq_one_letter_code
_entity_poly.pdbx_strand_id
1 'polypeptide(L)'
;MLDQIQTYNSDFDAMVDEAMQLSKEDSRGSRPALPIDVTYYLSEVQRIALHSLENFGWKLAFIRRPLFVPPIVVVKNSEQSKYAVLEEDGSVNLSPIAKWRH
;
A
#
# COMPACT_ATOMS: atom_id res chain seq x y z
N MET A 1 21.72 -43.64 21.10
CA MET A 1 21.49 -42.53 22.05
C MET A 1 22.08 -41.23 21.48
N LEU A 2 21.81 -40.91 20.21
CA LEU A 2 22.37 -39.73 19.49
C LEU A 2 21.37 -39.13 18.47
N ASP A 3 20.06 -39.31 18.66
CA ASP A 3 19.00 -38.79 17.75
C ASP A 3 18.30 -37.53 18.30
N GLN A 4 18.86 -36.87 19.31
CA GLN A 4 18.24 -35.70 19.94
C GLN A 4 18.92 -34.36 19.60
N ILE A 5 20.03 -34.36 18.86
CA ILE A 5 20.79 -33.12 18.61
C ILE A 5 20.48 -32.51 17.22
N GLN A 6 19.99 -33.28 16.25
CA GLN A 6 19.70 -32.74 14.92
C GLN A 6 18.34 -32.05 14.80
N THR A 7 17.35 -32.41 15.63
CA THR A 7 15.99 -31.88 15.54
C THR A 7 15.85 -30.46 16.12
N TYR A 8 16.75 -30.05 17.03
CA TYR A 8 16.71 -28.72 17.65
C TYR A 8 17.15 -27.59 16.71
N ASN A 9 18.02 -27.87 15.75
CA ASN A 9 18.52 -26.84 14.82
C ASN A 9 17.47 -26.49 13.75
N SER A 10 16.61 -27.44 13.36
CA SER A 10 15.57 -27.22 12.35
C SER A 10 14.36 -26.42 12.88
N ASP A 11 14.00 -26.60 14.15
CA ASP A 11 12.91 -25.83 14.77
C ASP A 11 13.30 -24.37 15.03
N PHE A 12 14.58 -24.11 15.34
CA PHE A 12 15.07 -22.75 15.54
C PHE A 12 15.14 -21.96 14.22
N ASP A 13 15.63 -22.57 13.13
CA ASP A 13 15.68 -21.92 11.81
C ASP A 13 14.27 -21.61 11.27
N ALA A 14 13.31 -22.52 11.46
CA ALA A 14 11.92 -22.29 11.03
C ALA A 14 11.26 -21.14 11.81
N MET A 15 11.54 -21.00 13.11
CA MET A 15 11.01 -19.93 13.95
C MET A 15 11.61 -18.56 13.62
N VAL A 16 12.87 -18.53 13.14
CA VAL A 16 13.52 -17.31 12.65
C VAL A 16 12.97 -16.90 11.30
N ASP A 17 12.75 -17.84 10.38
CA ASP A 17 12.12 -17.57 9.07
C ASP A 17 10.67 -17.08 9.20
N GLU A 18 9.89 -17.64 10.13
CA GLU A 18 8.50 -17.23 10.38
C GLU A 18 8.42 -15.81 10.96
N ALA A 19 9.33 -15.45 11.89
CA ALA A 19 9.44 -14.09 12.40
C ALA A 19 9.94 -13.08 11.34
N MET A 20 10.81 -13.51 10.43
CA MET A 20 11.35 -12.68 9.36
C MET A 20 10.33 -12.47 8.22
N GLN A 21 9.35 -13.37 8.05
CA GLN A 21 8.27 -13.22 7.08
C GLN A 21 7.11 -12.35 7.57
N LEU A 22 6.87 -12.29 8.89
CA LEU A 22 5.89 -11.37 9.50
C LEU A 22 6.34 -9.90 9.47
N SER A 23 7.63 -9.65 9.23
CA SER A 23 8.20 -8.33 8.99
C SER A 23 8.47 -8.09 7.50
N LYS A 24 7.50 -8.45 6.64
CA LYS A 24 7.33 -7.75 5.35
C LYS A 24 7.03 -6.30 5.65
N GLU A 25 8.09 -5.57 5.96
CA GLU A 25 8.08 -4.20 6.45
C GLU A 25 7.33 -3.34 5.45
N ASP A 26 6.19 -2.91 5.93
CA ASP A 26 5.58 -1.69 5.46
C ASP A 26 6.63 -0.57 5.48
N SER A 27 7.21 -0.27 4.32
CA SER A 27 8.29 0.70 4.15
C SER A 27 7.83 2.14 4.43
N ARG A 28 6.57 2.33 4.85
CA ARG A 28 6.00 3.60 5.33
C ARG A 28 6.56 4.03 6.70
N GLY A 29 7.22 3.14 7.44
CA GLY A 29 7.65 3.39 8.83
C GLY A 29 6.43 3.58 9.75
N SER A 30 6.55 4.39 10.82
CA SER A 30 5.40 4.73 11.71
C SER A 30 4.40 5.74 11.10
N ARG A 31 4.49 6.05 9.80
CA ARG A 31 3.59 7.06 9.19
C ARG A 31 2.29 6.40 8.74
N PRO A 32 1.12 6.95 9.12
CA PRO A 32 -0.16 6.40 8.69
C PRO A 32 -0.29 6.45 7.16
N ALA A 33 -1.02 5.47 6.61
CA ALA A 33 -1.30 5.35 5.18
C ALA A 33 -1.98 6.61 4.59
N LEU A 34 -2.77 7.28 5.42
CA LEU A 34 -3.43 8.54 5.12
C LEU A 34 -2.83 9.64 6.01
N PRO A 35 -2.43 10.78 5.42
CA PRO A 35 -2.15 12.00 6.19
C PRO A 35 -3.40 12.45 6.97
N ILE A 36 -3.20 13.22 8.04
CA ILE A 36 -4.31 13.84 8.80
C ILE A 36 -5.14 14.73 7.87
N ASP A 37 -4.48 15.47 6.97
CA ASP A 37 -5.12 16.33 5.99
C ASP A 37 -5.00 15.74 4.57
N VAL A 38 -5.80 14.73 4.28
CA VAL A 38 -5.89 14.10 2.95
C VAL A 38 -6.21 15.14 1.87
N THR A 39 -7.14 16.05 2.15
CA THR A 39 -7.61 17.10 1.24
C THR A 39 -6.51 18.07 0.82
N TYR A 40 -5.48 18.27 1.65
CA TYR A 40 -4.32 19.10 1.31
C TYR A 40 -3.53 18.55 0.12
N TYR A 41 -3.52 17.23 -0.07
CA TYR A 41 -2.77 16.55 -1.12
C TYR A 41 -3.58 16.31 -2.39
N LEU A 42 -4.85 16.71 -2.41
CA LEU A 42 -5.76 16.52 -3.54
C LEU A 42 -6.05 17.87 -4.22
N SER A 43 -5.88 17.93 -5.53
CA SER A 43 -6.41 19.05 -6.32
C SER A 43 -7.94 19.10 -6.23
N GLU A 44 -8.55 20.24 -6.58
CA GLU A 44 -10.01 20.37 -6.63
C GLU A 44 -10.63 19.34 -7.59
N VAL A 45 -10.00 19.15 -8.76
CA VAL A 45 -10.44 18.18 -9.76
C VAL A 45 -10.35 16.75 -9.21
N GLN A 46 -9.27 16.42 -8.50
CA GLN A 46 -9.12 15.12 -7.84
C GLN A 46 -10.16 14.90 -6.74
N ARG A 47 -10.55 15.93 -5.98
CA ARG A 47 -11.61 15.82 -4.97
C ARG A 47 -12.96 15.49 -5.61
N ILE A 48 -13.31 16.17 -6.71
CA ILE A 48 -14.53 15.90 -7.47
C ILE A 48 -14.51 14.47 -8.04
N ALA A 49 -13.39 14.08 -8.66
CA ALA A 49 -13.21 12.74 -9.22
C ALA A 49 -13.28 11.65 -8.14
N LEU A 50 -12.63 11.85 -6.99
CA LEU A 50 -12.69 10.92 -5.86
C LEU A 50 -14.13 10.74 -5.36
N HIS A 51 -14.89 11.83 -5.23
CA HIS A 51 -16.29 11.75 -4.81
C HIS A 51 -17.16 10.99 -5.82
N SER A 52 -16.92 11.17 -7.11
CA SER A 52 -17.58 10.37 -8.16
C SER A 52 -17.23 8.89 -8.05
N LEU A 53 -15.93 8.58 -7.86
CA LEU A 53 -15.40 7.23 -7.72
C LEU A 53 -15.94 6.50 -6.49
N GLU A 54 -16.18 7.20 -5.39
CA GLU A 54 -16.81 6.66 -4.18
C GLU A 54 -18.18 6.04 -4.46
N ASN A 55 -18.96 6.64 -5.38
CA ASN A 55 -20.25 6.08 -5.80
C ASN A 55 -20.11 4.74 -6.56
N PHE A 56 -18.95 4.48 -7.16
CA PHE A 56 -18.62 3.23 -7.85
C PHE A 56 -17.86 2.23 -6.96
N GLY A 57 -17.83 2.46 -5.64
CA GLY A 57 -17.19 1.55 -4.68
C GLY A 57 -15.66 1.66 -4.61
N TRP A 58 -15.09 2.71 -5.20
CA TRP A 58 -13.67 3.04 -5.04
C TRP A 58 -13.48 3.88 -3.79
N LYS A 59 -12.34 3.71 -3.12
CA LYS A 59 -12.00 4.48 -1.92
C LYS A 59 -10.53 4.86 -1.98
N LEU A 60 -10.18 5.97 -1.34
CA LEU A 60 -8.79 6.34 -1.17
C LEU A 60 -8.06 5.25 -0.36
N ALA A 61 -6.93 4.76 -0.87
CA ALA A 61 -6.14 3.74 -0.20
C ALA A 61 -4.96 4.34 0.56
N PHE A 62 -4.13 5.14 -0.13
CA PHE A 62 -2.99 5.84 0.45
C PHE A 62 -2.50 6.94 -0.50
N ILE A 63 -1.64 7.82 0.01
CA ILE A 63 -0.98 8.86 -0.78
C ILE A 63 0.54 8.65 -0.67
N ARG A 64 1.20 8.43 -1.81
CA ARG A 64 2.68 8.36 -1.85
C ARG A 64 3.23 9.77 -1.89
N ARG A 65 4.25 10.03 -1.07
CA ARG A 65 4.93 11.33 -0.97
C ARG A 65 6.42 11.16 -1.24
N PRO A 66 6.84 10.96 -2.51
CA PRO A 66 8.24 10.90 -2.87
C PRO A 66 8.91 12.26 -2.63
N LEU A 67 10.22 12.25 -2.37
CA LEU A 67 10.97 13.50 -2.34
C LEU A 67 11.09 14.05 -3.77
N PHE A 68 10.93 15.37 -3.93
CA PHE A 68 11.13 16.10 -5.20
C PHE A 68 10.12 15.78 -6.33
N VAL A 69 9.04 15.03 -6.06
CA VAL A 69 7.98 14.71 -7.04
C VAL A 69 6.61 15.01 -6.43
N PRO A 70 5.60 15.43 -7.22
CA PRO A 70 4.24 15.59 -6.72
C PRO A 70 3.69 14.34 -6.02
N PRO A 71 2.81 14.52 -5.01
CA PRO A 71 2.17 13.40 -4.31
C PRO A 71 1.33 12.56 -5.27
N ILE A 72 1.43 11.23 -5.15
CA ILE A 72 0.68 10.29 -5.98
C ILE A 72 -0.49 9.76 -5.16
N VAL A 73 -1.70 10.08 -5.61
CA VAL A 73 -2.94 9.66 -4.97
C VAL A 73 -3.34 8.29 -5.50
N VAL A 74 -3.58 7.36 -4.58
CA VAL A 74 -3.91 5.98 -4.93
C VAL A 74 -5.28 5.61 -4.38
N VAL A 75 -6.13 5.10 -5.26
CA VAL A 75 -7.46 4.57 -4.93
C VAL A 75 -7.47 3.04 -5.05
N LYS A 76 -8.32 2.40 -4.25
CA LYS A 76 -8.59 0.96 -4.31
C LYS A 76 -10.06 0.73 -4.55
N ASN A 77 -10.38 -0.29 -5.33
CA ASN A 77 -11.73 -0.78 -5.49
C ASN A 77 -12.06 -1.74 -4.33
N SER A 78 -13.17 -1.49 -3.62
CA SER A 78 -13.58 -2.31 -2.48
C SER A 78 -13.98 -3.74 -2.88
N GLU A 79 -14.46 -3.94 -4.11
CA GLU A 79 -15.01 -5.21 -4.60
C GLU A 79 -13.95 -6.06 -5.31
N GLN A 80 -13.11 -5.44 -6.14
CA GLN A 80 -12.24 -6.16 -7.08
C GLN A 80 -10.77 -6.25 -6.63
N SER A 81 -10.43 -5.73 -5.44
CA SER A 81 -9.04 -5.64 -4.95
C SER A 81 -8.07 -5.01 -5.95
N LYS A 82 -8.58 -4.14 -6.82
CA LYS A 82 -7.80 -3.41 -7.82
C LYS A 82 -7.34 -2.09 -7.24
N TYR A 83 -6.15 -1.66 -7.67
CA TYR A 83 -5.64 -0.35 -7.36
C TYR A 83 -5.52 0.49 -8.63
N ALA A 84 -5.67 1.79 -8.47
CA ALA A 84 -5.46 2.75 -9.54
C ALA A 84 -4.85 4.05 -8.98
N VAL A 85 -4.17 4.79 -9.84
CA VAL A 85 -3.69 6.14 -9.53
C VAL A 85 -4.73 7.15 -9.98
N LEU A 86 -5.06 8.09 -9.10
CA LEU A 86 -5.86 9.25 -9.45
C LEU A 86 -4.92 10.37 -9.88
N GLU A 87 -4.92 10.66 -11.17
CA GLU A 87 -4.05 11.66 -11.80
C GLU A 87 -4.55 13.08 -11.49
N GLU A 88 -3.73 14.10 -11.73
CA GLU A 88 -4.04 15.50 -11.36
C GLU A 88 -5.24 16.08 -12.15
N ASP A 89 -5.46 15.57 -13.36
CA ASP A 89 -6.58 15.90 -14.24
C ASP A 89 -7.90 15.20 -13.84
N GLY A 90 -7.89 14.37 -12.80
CA GLY A 90 -9.04 13.59 -12.34
C GLY A 90 -9.24 12.26 -13.09
N SER A 91 -8.35 11.92 -14.04
CA SER A 91 -8.37 10.63 -14.71
C SER A 91 -7.90 9.52 -13.78
N VAL A 92 -8.39 8.30 -14.01
CA VAL A 92 -8.01 7.11 -13.23
C VAL A 92 -7.14 6.19 -14.07
N ASN A 93 -5.90 6.00 -13.63
CA ASN A 93 -4.93 5.13 -14.27
C ASN A 93 -4.90 3.75 -13.59
N LEU A 94 -5.50 2.76 -14.24
CA LEU A 94 -5.61 1.36 -13.77
C LEU A 94 -4.34 0.52 -14.02
N SER A 95 -3.46 0.98 -14.91
CA SER A 95 -2.21 0.32 -15.25
C SER A 95 -1.03 1.29 -15.10
N PRO A 96 -0.79 1.80 -13.88
CA PRO A 96 0.32 2.69 -13.66
C PRO A 96 1.63 1.90 -13.81
N ILE A 97 2.62 2.50 -14.49
CA ILE A 97 3.96 1.92 -14.72
C ILE A 97 4.65 1.55 -13.39
N ALA A 98 4.23 2.16 -12.28
CA ALA A 98 4.71 1.83 -10.95
C ALA A 98 4.38 0.37 -10.57
N LYS A 99 5.41 -0.45 -10.34
CA LYS A 99 5.25 -1.78 -9.71
C LYS A 99 4.88 -1.62 -8.24
N TRP A 100 3.77 -2.22 -7.84
CA TRP A 100 3.26 -2.24 -6.47
C TRP A 100 3.86 -3.45 -5.80
N ARG A 101 4.89 -3.25 -4.98
CA ARG A 101 5.46 -4.33 -4.18
C ARG A 101 4.60 -4.47 -2.92
N HIS A 102 4.02 -5.65 -2.75
CA HIS A 102 3.20 -6.04 -1.59
C HIS A 102 3.93 -7.11 -0.77
#